data_AF-T5KPJ3-F1
#
_entry.id   AF-T5KPJ3-F1
#
_cell.length_a   1.000
_cell.length_b   1.000
_cell.length_c   1.000
_cell.angle_alpha   90.00
_cell.angle_beta   90.00
_cell.angle_gamma   90.00
#
_symmetry.space_group_name_H-M   'P 1'
#
loop_
_entity.id
_entity.type
_entity.pdbx_description
1 polymer ?
#
loop_
_entity_poly.entity_id
_entity_poly.type
_entity_poly.pdbx_seq_one_letter_code
_entity_poly.pdbx_strand_id
1 'polypeptide(L)'
;MTDTRTPEPWPARTARLQVRPCTPADVDAMWEWRRLPEVNRWLGAAPDTQDAFRERYLDPERLASLYIVELLPDAESTTPTPIGDIMVRRGDGWAQLEVDARAKGVEAELGWVLDPAHTGHGYATEAIRAVIDVCFGALGLR
;
A
#
# COMPACT_ATOMS: atom_id res chain seq x y z
N MET A 1 -3.74 12.14 -27.42
CA MET A 1 -4.65 12.57 -26.35
C MET A 1 -5.62 11.42 -26.13
N THR A 2 -5.27 10.50 -25.22
CA THR A 2 -6.11 9.37 -24.84
C THR A 2 -6.04 9.30 -23.33
N ASP A 3 -6.81 10.19 -22.69
CA ASP A 3 -7.06 10.16 -21.26
C ASP A 3 -8.11 9.06 -21.03
N THR A 4 -7.66 7.80 -21.01
CA THR A 4 -8.42 6.71 -20.40
C THR A 4 -8.05 6.69 -18.93
N ARG A 5 -8.61 7.61 -18.14
CA ARG A 5 -8.70 7.44 -16.70
C ARG A 5 -9.57 6.22 -16.43
N THR A 6 -8.94 5.05 -16.33
CA THR A 6 -9.53 3.93 -15.61
C THR A 6 -9.95 4.47 -14.25
N PRO A 7 -11.21 4.29 -13.80
CA PRO A 7 -11.60 4.71 -12.45
C PRO A 7 -10.61 4.08 -11.47
N GLU A 8 -10.02 4.91 -10.61
CA GLU A 8 -9.07 4.43 -9.61
C GLU A 8 -9.74 3.30 -8.81
N PRO A 9 -9.18 2.08 -8.79
CA PRO A 9 -9.82 0.91 -8.20
C PRO A 9 -9.84 0.95 -6.66
N TRP A 10 -9.69 2.14 -6.10
CA TRP A 10 -9.50 2.40 -4.69
C TRP A 10 -10.62 3.33 -4.17
N PRO A 11 -11.09 3.14 -2.94
CA PRO A 11 -10.60 2.17 -1.96
C PRO A 11 -11.08 0.73 -2.24
N ALA A 12 -10.18 -0.24 -2.09
CA ALA A 12 -10.54 -1.65 -2.10
C ALA A 12 -11.17 -2.00 -0.75
N ARG A 13 -12.44 -2.44 -0.75
CA ARG A 13 -13.19 -2.73 0.47
C ARG A 13 -13.32 -4.23 0.68
N THR A 14 -13.21 -4.66 1.93
CA THR A 14 -13.46 -6.02 2.37
C THR A 14 -14.55 -6.04 3.45
N ALA A 15 -14.75 -7.19 4.10
CA ALA A 15 -15.70 -7.29 5.19
C ALA A 15 -15.31 -6.43 6.40
N ARG A 16 -14.01 -6.29 6.69
CA ARG A 16 -13.50 -5.60 7.89
C ARG A 16 -12.63 -4.39 7.57
N LEU A 17 -12.10 -4.29 6.36
CA LEU A 17 -11.04 -3.34 6.01
C LEU A 17 -11.41 -2.48 4.80
N GLN A 18 -10.73 -1.35 4.69
CA GLN A 18 -10.55 -0.65 3.42
C GLN A 18 -9.07 -0.37 3.17
N VAL A 19 -8.64 -0.50 1.91
CA VAL A 19 -7.31 -0.12 1.45
C VAL A 19 -7.45 1.08 0.51
N ARG A 20 -6.89 2.22 0.89
CA ARG A 20 -7.04 3.49 0.15
C ARG A 20 -5.69 4.14 -0.16
N PRO A 21 -5.59 5.06 -1.13
CA PRO A 21 -4.35 5.79 -1.39
C PRO A 21 -3.89 6.54 -0.13
N CYS A 22 -2.57 6.55 0.08
CA CYS A 22 -1.92 7.29 1.15
C CYS A 22 -1.92 8.79 0.85
N THR A 23 -2.23 9.59 1.86
CA THR A 23 -2.15 11.06 1.82
C THR A 23 -0.95 11.54 2.62
N PRO A 24 -0.47 12.79 2.41
CA PRO A 24 0.60 13.35 3.23
C PRO A 24 0.34 13.29 4.74
N ALA A 25 -0.91 13.43 5.18
CA ALA A 25 -1.29 13.35 6.59
C ALA A 25 -1.14 11.93 7.17
N ASP A 26 -1.26 10.90 6.33
CA ASP A 26 -1.09 9.52 6.77
C ASP A 26 0.38 9.17 7.04
N VAL A 27 1.33 9.86 6.38
CA VAL A 27 2.76 9.66 6.64
C VAL A 27 3.09 9.96 8.11
N ASP A 28 2.43 10.95 8.69
CA ASP A 28 2.58 11.24 10.12
C ASP A 28 2.00 10.11 10.98
N ALA A 29 0.81 9.60 10.64
CA ALA A 29 0.17 8.50 11.36
C ALA A 29 0.96 7.18 11.25
N MET A 30 1.58 6.91 10.11
CA MET A 30 2.42 5.73 9.89
C MET A 30 3.57 5.64 10.89
N TRP A 31 4.05 6.78 11.41
CA TRP A 31 5.16 6.82 12.35
C TRP A 31 4.87 6.04 13.65
N GLU A 32 3.61 5.88 14.04
CA GLU A 32 3.21 5.12 15.22
C GLU A 32 3.75 3.68 15.21
N TRP A 33 3.65 3.00 14.07
CA TRP A 33 4.21 1.65 13.90
C TRP A 33 5.57 1.66 13.19
N ARG A 34 5.82 2.59 12.26
CA ARG A 34 7.07 2.67 11.50
C ARG A 34 8.28 3.08 12.32
N ARG A 35 8.11 3.62 13.53
CA ARG A 35 9.23 3.88 14.47
C ARG A 35 9.68 2.65 15.24
N LEU A 36 8.90 1.58 15.25
CA LEU A 36 9.15 0.42 16.11
C LEU A 36 10.32 -0.41 15.55
N PRO A 37 11.36 -0.73 16.34
CA PRO A 37 12.50 -1.51 15.87
C PRO A 37 12.11 -2.91 15.34
N GLU A 38 11.07 -3.53 15.91
CA GLU A 38 10.58 -4.83 15.44
C GLU A 38 9.93 -4.77 14.05
N VAL A 39 9.25 -3.66 13.73
CA VAL A 39 8.65 -3.42 12.42
C VAL A 39 9.75 -3.19 11.37
N ASN A 40 10.79 -2.45 11.74
CA ASN A 40 11.89 -2.11 10.84
C ASN A 40 12.92 -3.21 10.58
N ARG A 41 12.93 -4.27 11.39
CA ARG A 41 13.98 -5.31 11.36
C ARG A 41 14.24 -5.90 9.95
N TRP A 42 13.21 -5.99 9.13
CA TRP A 42 13.28 -6.62 7.80
C TRP A 42 13.00 -5.65 6.65
N LEU A 43 12.92 -4.36 6.94
CA LEU A 43 12.64 -3.34 5.94
C LEU A 43 13.94 -2.81 5.33
N GLY A 44 13.93 -2.56 4.02
CA GLY A 44 15.11 -2.04 3.31
C GLY A 44 15.53 -0.62 3.71
N ALA A 45 14.70 0.09 4.46
CA ALA A 45 15.05 1.37 5.08
C ALA A 45 14.34 1.49 6.43
N ALA A 46 15.08 1.91 7.45
CA ALA A 46 14.60 2.13 8.81
C ALA A 46 15.04 3.52 9.27
N PRO A 47 14.30 4.60 8.93
CA PRO A 47 14.63 5.93 9.39
C PRO A 47 14.59 6.02 10.92
N ASP A 48 15.63 6.60 11.52
CA ASP A 48 15.75 6.71 12.98
C ASP A 48 14.98 7.92 13.56
N THR A 49 14.52 8.83 12.71
CA THR A 49 13.79 10.05 13.11
C THR A 49 12.53 10.24 12.26
N GLN A 50 11.52 10.91 12.84
CA GLN A 50 10.28 11.22 12.13
C GLN A 50 10.52 12.14 10.93
N ASP A 51 11.48 13.07 11.02
CA ASP A 51 11.78 13.98 9.92
C ASP A 51 12.46 13.26 8.75
N ALA A 52 13.39 12.33 9.01
CA ALA A 52 13.96 11.49 7.96
C ALA A 52 12.91 10.54 7.35
N PHE A 53 11.95 10.08 8.16
CA PHE A 53 10.80 9.33 7.67
C PHE A 53 9.93 10.18 6.74
N ARG A 54 9.57 11.40 7.14
CA ARG A 54 8.81 12.36 6.31
C ARG A 54 9.51 12.65 5.00
N GLU A 55 10.79 13.03 5.05
CA GLU A 55 11.59 13.34 3.86
C GLU A 55 11.54 12.18 2.86
N ARG A 56 11.66 10.94 3.34
CA ARG A 56 11.61 9.76 2.49
C ARG A 56 10.21 9.46 1.95
N TYR A 57 9.18 9.52 2.79
CA TYR A 57 7.84 9.00 2.48
C TYR A 57 6.89 10.06 1.88
N LEU A 58 7.24 11.36 1.96
CA LEU A 58 6.56 12.45 1.26
C LEU A 58 7.09 12.69 -0.15
N ASP A 59 8.14 11.98 -0.57
CA ASP A 59 8.55 11.95 -1.97
C ASP A 59 7.35 11.58 -2.87
N PRO A 60 7.01 12.38 -3.90
CA PRO A 60 5.79 12.19 -4.68
C PRO A 60 5.66 10.83 -5.34
N GLU A 61 6.74 10.27 -5.88
CA GLU A 61 6.72 8.96 -6.54
C GLU A 61 6.49 7.85 -5.52
N ARG A 62 7.15 7.94 -4.36
CA ARG A 62 6.91 7.01 -3.25
C ARG A 62 5.49 7.12 -2.73
N LEU A 63 5.01 8.31 -2.42
CA LEU A 63 3.68 8.56 -1.87
C LEU A 63 2.58 8.01 -2.79
N ALA A 64 2.71 8.20 -4.11
CA ALA A 64 1.77 7.67 -5.11
C ALA A 64 1.71 6.13 -5.15
N SER A 65 2.73 5.45 -4.63
CA SER A 65 2.76 3.98 -4.52
C SER A 65 2.28 3.44 -3.18
N LEU A 66 1.97 4.32 -2.21
CA LEU A 66 1.59 3.94 -0.85
C LEU A 66 0.07 3.95 -0.66
N TYR A 67 -0.40 3.01 0.15
CA TYR A 67 -1.79 2.79 0.48
C TYR A 67 -1.90 2.53 1.98
N ILE A 68 -2.98 3.00 2.60
CA ILE A 68 -3.26 2.79 4.01
C ILE A 68 -4.30 1.67 4.15
N VAL A 69 -4.04 0.76 5.08
CA VAL A 69 -5.00 -0.25 5.53
C VAL A 69 -5.75 0.34 6.71
N GLU A 70 -7.05 0.50 6.58
CA GLU A 70 -7.90 0.98 7.66
C GLU A 70 -8.87 -0.11 8.10
N LEU A 71 -8.96 -0.30 9.41
CA LEU A 71 -10.00 -1.09 10.03
C LEU A 71 -11.30 -0.29 10.01
N LEU A 72 -12.36 -0.87 9.43
CA LEU A 72 -13.67 -0.23 9.40
C LEU A 72 -14.26 -0.17 10.82
N PRO A 73 -14.98 0.91 11.15
CA PRO A 73 -15.58 1.07 12.47
C PRO A 73 -16.60 -0.04 12.76
N ASP A 74 -16.67 -0.45 14.02
CA ASP A 74 -17.78 -1.23 14.56
C ASP A 74 -18.85 -0.31 15.16
N ALA A 75 -19.76 -0.85 15.98
CA ALA A 75 -20.83 -0.06 16.60
C ALA A 75 -20.35 1.00 17.59
N GLU A 76 -19.09 0.95 18.04
CA GLU A 76 -18.52 1.84 19.06
C GLU A 76 -17.67 2.98 18.46
N SER A 77 -17.26 2.85 17.19
CA SER A 77 -16.52 3.89 16.45
C SER A 77 -17.34 4.46 15.30
N THR A 78 -17.06 5.70 14.89
CA THR A 78 -17.65 6.29 13.68
C THR A 78 -16.64 6.49 12.55
N THR A 79 -15.35 6.27 12.81
CA THR A 79 -14.27 6.53 11.86
C THR A 79 -13.40 5.30 11.67
N PRO A 80 -12.96 5.00 10.43
CA PRO A 80 -11.95 3.98 10.18
C PRO A 80 -10.63 4.31 10.90
N THR A 81 -9.93 3.27 11.36
CA THR A 81 -8.66 3.41 12.07
C THR A 81 -7.52 2.90 11.17
N PRO A 82 -6.48 3.69 10.86
CA PRO A 82 -5.27 3.19 10.20
C PRO A 82 -4.59 2.13 11.06
N ILE A 83 -4.34 0.96 10.47
CA ILE A 83 -3.71 -0.18 11.16
C ILE A 83 -2.45 -0.68 10.44
N GLY A 84 -2.07 -0.03 9.34
CA GLY A 84 -0.90 -0.40 8.56
C GLY A 84 -0.89 0.25 7.19
N ASP A 85 0.12 -0.11 6.41
CA ASP A 85 0.35 0.46 5.10
C ASP A 85 0.88 -0.59 4.11
N ILE A 86 0.57 -0.37 2.84
CA ILE A 86 0.91 -1.23 1.70
C ILE A 86 1.56 -0.37 0.64
N MET A 87 2.63 -0.88 0.04
CA MET A 87 3.23 -0.36 -1.16
C MET A 87 2.77 -1.22 -2.34
N VAL A 88 2.23 -0.57 -3.36
CA VAL A 88 1.90 -1.17 -4.67
C VAL A 88 2.71 -0.43 -5.72
N ARG A 89 3.90 -0.95 -6.06
CA ARG A 89 4.78 -0.36 -7.07
C ARG A 89 4.61 -1.10 -8.39
N ARG A 90 3.93 -0.48 -9.35
CA ARG A 90 3.83 -1.01 -10.71
C ARG A 90 5.17 -0.93 -11.43
N GLY A 91 5.45 -1.93 -12.26
CA GLY A 91 6.71 -2.02 -13.00
C GLY A 91 6.56 -2.82 -14.28
N ASP A 92 7.68 -2.93 -14.97
CA ASP A 92 7.81 -3.75 -16.17
C ASP A 92 8.14 -5.19 -15.78
N GLY A 93 7.50 -6.15 -16.45
CA GLY A 93 7.89 -7.56 -16.35
C GLY A 93 9.16 -7.85 -17.15
N TRP A 94 9.73 -9.03 -16.94
CA TRP A 94 10.88 -9.49 -17.72
C TRP A 94 10.45 -9.99 -19.11
N ALA A 95 11.17 -9.57 -20.15
CA ALA A 95 10.89 -9.99 -21.53
C ALA A 95 12.14 -9.98 -22.41
N GLN A 96 12.10 -10.77 -23.50
CA GLN A 96 13.07 -10.66 -24.59
C GLN A 96 12.90 -9.32 -25.33
N LEU A 97 13.96 -8.81 -25.92
CA LEU A 97 13.97 -7.49 -26.59
C LEU A 97 12.90 -7.38 -27.69
N GLU A 98 12.63 -8.47 -28.40
CA GLU A 98 11.64 -8.53 -29.49
C GLU A 98 10.20 -8.37 -28.99
N VAL A 99 9.96 -8.52 -27.68
CA VAL A 99 8.63 -8.45 -27.05
C VAL A 99 8.58 -7.52 -25.83
N ASP A 100 9.58 -6.66 -25.61
CA ASP A 100 9.65 -5.72 -24.47
C ASP A 100 8.39 -4.87 -24.29
N ALA A 101 7.77 -4.44 -25.40
CA ALA A 101 6.51 -3.68 -25.38
C ALA A 101 5.36 -4.43 -24.66
N ARG A 102 5.38 -5.77 -24.63
CA ARG A 102 4.37 -6.59 -23.94
C ARG A 102 4.62 -6.71 -22.44
N ALA A 103 5.80 -6.31 -21.97
CA ALA A 103 6.21 -6.38 -20.57
C ALA A 103 6.01 -5.05 -19.84
N LYS A 104 5.62 -3.97 -20.54
CA LYS A 104 5.48 -2.66 -19.92
C LYS A 104 4.29 -2.57 -18.97
N GLY A 105 4.54 -2.22 -17.71
CA GLY A 105 3.50 -1.95 -16.70
C GLY A 105 2.60 -3.14 -16.35
N VAL A 106 3.08 -4.37 -16.53
CA VAL A 106 2.31 -5.61 -16.32
C VAL A 106 2.56 -6.28 -14.97
N GLU A 107 3.59 -5.85 -14.23
CA GLU A 107 3.93 -6.38 -12.91
C GLU A 107 3.67 -5.34 -11.81
N ALA A 108 3.50 -5.79 -10.57
CA ALA A 108 3.64 -4.93 -9.40
C ALA A 108 4.39 -5.63 -8.26
N GLU A 109 5.26 -4.88 -7.61
CA GLU A 109 5.87 -5.26 -6.35
C GLU A 109 4.95 -4.83 -5.20
N LEU A 110 4.64 -5.78 -4.32
CA LEU A 110 3.87 -5.54 -3.11
C LEU A 110 4.79 -5.59 -1.89
N GLY A 111 4.67 -4.58 -1.02
CA GLY A 111 5.27 -4.58 0.32
C GLY A 111 4.22 -4.13 1.33
N TRP A 112 4.27 -4.62 2.56
CA TRP A 112 3.28 -4.23 3.57
C TRP A 112 3.84 -4.27 4.98
N VAL A 113 3.23 -3.46 5.83
CA VAL A 113 3.47 -3.39 7.26
C VAL A 113 2.14 -3.25 7.96
N LEU A 114 1.97 -3.96 9.07
CA LEU A 114 0.89 -3.72 10.02
C LEU A 114 1.48 -3.18 11.32
N ASP A 115 0.69 -2.34 11.98
CA ASP A 115 0.88 -2.03 13.39
C ASP A 115 0.82 -3.34 14.21
N PRO A 116 1.88 -3.66 14.99
CA PRO A 116 1.92 -4.82 15.87
C PRO A 116 0.67 -4.99 16.75
N ALA A 117 0.05 -3.90 17.21
CA ALA A 117 -1.15 -3.93 18.04
C ALA A 117 -2.38 -4.55 17.34
N HIS A 118 -2.35 -4.61 16.00
CA HIS A 118 -3.42 -5.14 15.17
C HIS A 118 -3.06 -6.48 14.52
N THR A 119 -1.89 -7.05 14.81
CA THR A 119 -1.46 -8.36 14.27
C THR A 119 -2.21 -9.53 14.93
N GLY A 120 -2.18 -10.72 14.31
CA GLY A 120 -2.84 -11.92 14.84
C GLY A 120 -4.32 -12.11 14.47
N HIS A 121 -4.95 -11.11 13.83
CA HIS A 121 -6.38 -11.14 13.46
C HIS A 121 -6.68 -11.49 12.00
N GLY A 122 -5.63 -11.80 11.22
CA GLY A 122 -5.71 -12.10 9.78
C GLY A 122 -5.84 -10.86 8.88
N TYR A 123 -5.71 -9.64 9.41
CA TYR A 123 -5.90 -8.41 8.62
C TYR A 123 -4.92 -8.26 7.46
N ALA A 124 -3.64 -8.62 7.64
CA ALA A 124 -2.65 -8.54 6.56
C ALA A 124 -3.08 -9.42 5.37
N THR A 125 -3.48 -10.66 5.67
CA THR A 125 -3.93 -11.61 4.66
C THR A 125 -5.19 -11.13 3.94
N GLU A 126 -6.15 -10.56 4.68
CA GLU A 126 -7.36 -9.99 4.09
C GLU A 126 -7.05 -8.79 3.18
N ALA A 127 -6.25 -7.84 3.66
CA ALA A 127 -5.87 -6.65 2.89
C ALA A 127 -5.09 -7.01 1.62
N ILE A 128 -4.09 -7.91 1.72
CA ILE A 128 -3.27 -8.30 0.57
C ILE A 128 -4.07 -9.11 -0.45
N ARG A 129 -5.03 -9.93 -0.04
CA ARG A 129 -5.95 -10.58 -1.00
C ARG A 129 -6.74 -9.55 -1.81
N ALA A 130 -7.30 -8.54 -1.15
CA ALA A 130 -8.04 -7.49 -1.84
C ALA A 130 -7.14 -6.69 -2.81
N VAL A 131 -5.90 -6.41 -2.41
CA VAL A 131 -4.92 -5.75 -3.29
C VAL A 131 -4.55 -6.62 -4.49
N ILE A 132 -4.33 -7.92 -4.29
CA ILE A 132 -4.08 -8.89 -5.37
C ILE A 132 -5.25 -8.94 -6.34
N ASP A 133 -6.49 -8.96 -5.84
CA ASP A 133 -7.70 -8.93 -6.68
C ASP A 133 -7.77 -7.65 -7.53
N VAL A 134 -7.39 -6.49 -6.96
CA VAL A 134 -7.28 -5.24 -7.70
C VAL A 134 -6.16 -5.30 -8.76
N CYS A 135 -5.00 -5.84 -8.41
CA CYS A 135 -3.85 -6.01 -9.29
C CYS A 135 -4.20 -6.83 -10.54
N PHE A 136 -4.77 -8.03 -10.39
CA PHE A 136 -5.10 -8.88 -11.53
C PHE A 136 -6.45 -8.55 -12.17
N GLY A 137 -7.34 -7.86 -11.45
CA GLY A 137 -8.63 -7.39 -11.94
C GLY A 137 -8.51 -6.03 -12.62
N ALA A 138 -8.78 -4.96 -11.86
CA ALA A 138 -8.92 -3.62 -12.40
C ALA A 138 -7.63 -3.03 -12.99
N LEU A 139 -6.46 -3.41 -12.46
CA LEU A 139 -5.16 -2.95 -12.98
C LEU A 139 -4.64 -3.80 -14.14
N GLY A 140 -5.22 -4.99 -14.37
CA GLY A 140 -4.87 -5.87 -15.50
C GLY A 140 -3.42 -6.36 -15.51
N LEU A 141 -2.79 -6.47 -14.35
CA LEU A 141 -1.45 -7.06 -14.20
C LEU A 141 -1.48 -8.56 -14.55
N ARG A 142 -0.33 -9.13 -14.93
CA ARG A 142 -0.24 -10.54 -15.40
C ARG A 142 1.15 -11.14 -15.22
#